data_AF-C4KC33-F1
#
_entry.id   AF-C4KC33-F1
#
_cell.length_a   1.000
_cell.length_b   1.000
_cell.length_c   1.000
_cell.angle_alpha   90.00
_cell.angle_beta   90.00
_cell.angle_gamma   90.00
#
_symmetry.space_group_name_H-M   'P 1'
#
loop_
_entity.id
_entity.type
_entity.pdbx_description
1 polymer ?
#
loop_
_entity_poly.entity_id
_entity_poly.type
_entity_poly.pdbx_seq_one_letter_code
_entity_poly.pdbx_strand_id
1 'polypeptide(L)'
;MRLNSIKPGEGSKKEARRVGRGIGSGLGKTCGRGHKGQKSRAGGFHKVGFEGGQMPLQRRLPKRGFVSLTRARNVEVRLSELDKLPVDEVDLLTLKQAGVIAADALSAKVVLSGSISRKVVLRGVGATQGAKAAIEAAGGSVAAE
;
A
#
# COMPACT_ATOMS: atom_id res chain seq x y z
N MET A 1 -9.50 15.74 -36.16
CA MET A 1 -10.05 14.66 -35.29
C MET A 1 -11.55 14.69 -35.39
N ARG A 2 -12.20 13.62 -35.88
CA ARG A 2 -13.67 13.54 -36.01
C ARG A 2 -14.21 12.59 -34.94
N LEU A 3 -15.43 12.83 -34.43
CA LEU A 3 -16.01 11.99 -33.37
C LEU A 3 -16.11 10.51 -33.76
N ASN A 4 -16.30 10.20 -35.05
CA ASN A 4 -16.40 8.85 -35.59
C ASN A 4 -15.06 8.15 -35.86
N SER A 5 -13.92 8.83 -35.66
CA SER A 5 -12.58 8.26 -35.90
C SER A 5 -11.82 7.93 -34.61
N ILE A 6 -12.42 8.19 -33.44
CA ILE A 6 -11.78 7.96 -32.14
C ILE A 6 -12.04 6.50 -31.72
N LYS A 7 -10.97 5.75 -31.51
CA LYS A 7 -11.03 4.38 -30.98
C LYS A 7 -10.16 4.30 -29.73
N PRO A 8 -10.56 3.51 -28.73
CA PRO A 8 -9.71 3.30 -27.57
C PRO A 8 -8.50 2.45 -27.96
N GLY A 9 -7.41 2.51 -27.17
CA GLY A 9 -6.23 1.69 -27.40
C GLY A 9 -6.57 0.19 -27.38
N GLU A 10 -5.82 -0.60 -28.14
CA GLU A 10 -6.07 -2.04 -28.24
C GLU A 10 -6.04 -2.71 -26.86
N GLY A 11 -7.01 -3.59 -26.58
CA GLY A 11 -7.13 -4.30 -25.31
C GLY A 11 -7.64 -3.48 -24.10
N SER A 12 -7.78 -2.16 -24.23
CA SER A 12 -8.28 -1.31 -23.12
C SER A 12 -9.74 -1.56 -22.75
N LYS A 13 -10.56 -2.04 -23.70
CA LYS A 13 -11.95 -2.44 -23.47
C LYS A 13 -12.12 -3.93 -23.75
N LYS A 14 -12.45 -4.69 -22.70
CA LYS A 14 -12.82 -6.11 -22.80
C LYS A 14 -14.33 -6.26 -22.83
N GLU A 15 -14.83 -7.19 -23.62
CA GLU A 15 -16.25 -7.49 -23.66
C GLU A 15 -16.71 -8.12 -22.34
N ALA A 16 -17.88 -7.68 -21.85
CA ALA A 16 -18.45 -8.23 -20.63
C ALA A 16 -18.97 -9.66 -20.85
N ARG A 17 -18.67 -10.56 -19.91
CA ARG A 17 -19.19 -11.92 -19.94
C ARG A 17 -20.71 -11.93 -19.78
N ARG A 18 -21.43 -12.38 -20.80
CA ARG A 18 -22.90 -12.54 -20.79
C ARG A 18 -23.27 -14.01 -20.67
N VAL A 19 -23.81 -14.41 -19.52
CA VAL A 19 -24.19 -15.80 -19.24
C VAL A 19 -25.61 -16.12 -19.73
N GLY A 20 -25.89 -17.40 -20.03
CA GLY A 20 -27.22 -17.85 -20.43
C GLY A 20 -27.63 -17.39 -21.83
N ARG A 21 -26.71 -17.42 -22.80
CA ARG A 21 -26.94 -17.01 -24.20
C ARG A 21 -26.67 -18.16 -25.17
N GLY A 22 -27.37 -19.28 -24.98
CA GLY A 22 -27.26 -20.47 -25.84
C GLY A 22 -25.99 -21.30 -25.62
N ILE A 23 -25.94 -22.48 -26.26
CA ILE A 23 -24.84 -23.45 -26.09
C ILE A 23 -23.53 -22.93 -26.71
N GLY A 24 -23.60 -22.31 -27.89
CA GLY A 24 -22.44 -21.77 -28.60
C GLY A 24 -21.66 -20.67 -27.86
N SER A 25 -22.26 -20.04 -26.83
CA SER A 25 -21.57 -19.08 -25.97
C SER A 25 -20.57 -19.71 -24.99
N GLY A 26 -20.58 -21.04 -24.82
CA GLY A 26 -19.82 -21.76 -23.79
C GLY A 26 -20.35 -21.57 -22.37
N LEU A 27 -21.33 -20.66 -22.17
CA LEU A 27 -21.88 -20.25 -20.87
C LEU A 27 -23.40 -20.37 -20.81
N GLY A 28 -23.97 -21.26 -21.64
CA GLY A 28 -25.39 -21.60 -21.63
C GLY A 28 -25.82 -22.37 -20.37
N LYS A 29 -27.12 -22.67 -20.29
CA LYS A 29 -27.80 -23.52 -19.29
C LYS A 29 -27.46 -23.23 -17.82
N THR A 30 -26.30 -23.66 -17.33
CA THR A 30 -25.85 -23.52 -15.94
C THR A 30 -25.10 -22.21 -15.67
N CYS A 31 -24.77 -21.44 -16.71
CA CYS A 31 -24.12 -20.13 -16.58
C CYS A 31 -22.78 -20.19 -15.82
N GLY A 32 -22.09 -21.34 -15.84
CA GLY A 32 -20.84 -21.58 -15.11
C GLY A 32 -21.00 -21.88 -13.61
N ARG A 33 -22.23 -22.12 -13.12
CA ARG A 33 -22.51 -22.43 -11.70
C ARG A 33 -22.60 -23.93 -11.40
N GLY A 34 -22.51 -24.80 -12.39
CA GLY A 34 -22.72 -26.25 -12.23
C GLY A 34 -24.18 -26.61 -11.99
N HIS A 35 -24.43 -27.77 -11.36
CA HIS A 35 -25.77 -28.31 -11.11
C HIS A 35 -26.13 -28.28 -9.62
N LYS A 36 -27.32 -27.72 -9.30
CA LYS A 36 -27.92 -27.72 -7.95
C LYS A 36 -26.97 -27.18 -6.85
N GLY A 37 -27.34 -27.37 -5.58
CA GLY A 37 -26.56 -26.91 -4.42
C GLY A 37 -26.70 -25.41 -4.12
N GLN A 38 -26.29 -25.02 -2.91
CA GLN A 38 -26.48 -23.66 -2.39
C GLN A 38 -25.88 -22.58 -3.33
N LYS A 39 -24.64 -22.76 -3.80
CA LYS A 39 -23.93 -21.79 -4.67
C LYS A 39 -24.59 -21.57 -6.05
N SER A 40 -25.43 -22.50 -6.50
CA SER A 40 -26.16 -22.35 -7.77
C SER A 40 -27.41 -21.47 -7.65
N ARG A 41 -27.97 -21.32 -6.43
CA ARG A 41 -29.21 -20.59 -6.18
C ARG A 41 -28.98 -19.07 -6.21
N ALA A 42 -30.04 -18.31 -6.47
CA ALA A 42 -30.02 -16.86 -6.31
C ALA A 42 -29.75 -16.51 -4.84
N GLY A 43 -28.82 -15.58 -4.59
CA GLY A 43 -28.35 -15.26 -3.23
C GLY A 43 -27.56 -16.38 -2.53
N GLY A 44 -27.23 -17.46 -3.24
CA GLY A 44 -26.52 -18.63 -2.72
C GLY A 44 -25.08 -18.33 -2.30
N PHE A 45 -24.91 -17.85 -1.06
CA PHE A 45 -23.62 -17.48 -0.50
C PHE A 45 -23.53 -17.97 0.96
N HIS A 46 -22.37 -18.49 1.35
CA HIS A 46 -22.06 -18.76 2.75
C HIS A 46 -21.31 -17.54 3.29
N LYS A 47 -21.51 -17.18 4.56
CA LYS A 47 -20.84 -16.03 5.16
C LYS A 47 -19.32 -16.21 5.11
N VAL A 48 -18.58 -15.12 4.84
CA VAL A 48 -17.11 -15.13 4.84
C VAL A 48 -16.60 -15.67 6.19
N GLY A 49 -15.73 -16.68 6.12
CA GLY A 49 -15.20 -17.36 7.30
C GLY A 49 -16.08 -18.48 7.86
N PHE A 50 -17.10 -18.96 7.13
CA PHE A 50 -17.84 -20.17 7.49
C PHE A 50 -17.18 -21.42 6.89
N GLU A 51 -16.85 -22.40 7.75
CA GLU A 51 -16.12 -23.63 7.37
C GLU A 51 -17.02 -24.89 7.44
N GLY A 52 -18.31 -24.76 7.09
CA GLY A 52 -19.21 -25.92 6.98
C GLY A 52 -19.73 -26.49 8.30
N GLY A 53 -19.50 -25.81 9.43
CA GLY A 53 -19.93 -26.23 10.77
C GLY A 53 -18.79 -26.39 11.77
N GLN A 54 -17.56 -26.54 11.27
CA GLN A 54 -16.36 -26.49 12.11
C GLN A 54 -16.20 -25.09 12.73
N MET A 55 -15.66 -25.01 13.95
CA MET A 55 -15.26 -23.74 14.55
C MET A 55 -14.31 -23.00 13.60
N PRO A 56 -14.58 -21.79 13.11
CA PRO A 56 -13.71 -21.12 12.14
C PRO A 56 -12.33 -20.75 12.68
N LEU A 57 -11.34 -20.62 11.79
CA LEU A 57 -9.96 -20.27 12.16
C LEU A 57 -9.86 -19.02 13.03
N GLN A 58 -10.60 -17.96 12.71
CA GLN A 58 -10.64 -16.70 13.47
C GLN A 58 -11.20 -16.84 14.90
N ARG A 59 -11.81 -17.99 15.22
CA ARG A 59 -12.28 -18.36 16.57
C ARG A 59 -11.40 -19.41 17.25
N ARG A 60 -10.70 -20.27 16.49
CA ARG A 60 -9.78 -21.27 17.04
C ARG A 60 -8.53 -20.64 17.64
N LEU A 61 -7.99 -19.63 16.97
CA LEU A 61 -6.74 -18.99 17.39
C LEU A 61 -7.01 -17.92 18.46
N PRO A 62 -6.16 -17.83 19.51
CA PRO A 62 -6.28 -16.76 20.49
C PRO A 62 -5.96 -15.40 19.85
N LYS A 63 -6.62 -14.35 20.33
CA LYS A 63 -6.23 -12.97 20.00
C LYS A 63 -4.88 -12.67 20.67
N ARG A 64 -3.98 -12.00 19.96
CA ARG A 64 -2.67 -11.62 20.48
C ARG A 64 -2.31 -10.19 20.09
N GLY A 65 -1.64 -9.50 21.00
CA GLY A 65 -1.07 -8.17 20.78
C GLY A 65 -2.06 -7.04 21.06
N PHE A 66 -1.59 -5.83 20.81
CA PHE A 66 -2.37 -4.59 20.89
C PHE A 66 -1.91 -3.66 19.77
N VAL A 67 -2.75 -2.69 19.40
CA VAL A 67 -2.39 -1.66 18.42
C VAL A 67 -1.93 -0.42 19.19
N SER A 68 -0.67 -0.02 19.02
CA SER A 68 -0.16 1.24 19.58
C SER A 68 -0.83 2.44 18.90
N LEU A 69 -1.36 3.38 19.69
CA LEU A 69 -2.06 4.60 19.25
C LEU A 69 -1.15 5.60 18.51
N THR A 70 0.17 5.46 18.66
CA THR A 70 1.16 6.31 18.00
C THR A 70 1.78 5.66 16.77
N ARG A 71 1.55 4.35 16.54
CA ARG A 71 2.18 3.59 15.45
C ARG A 71 1.98 4.24 14.08
N ALA A 72 0.77 4.70 13.79
CA ALA A 72 0.45 5.32 12.50
C ALA A 72 1.11 6.69 12.30
N ARG A 73 1.50 7.37 13.40
CA ARG A 73 2.10 8.71 13.39
C ARG A 73 3.61 8.71 13.57
N ASN A 74 4.22 7.53 13.69
CA ASN A 74 5.67 7.34 13.70
C ASN A 74 6.07 6.82 12.32
N VAL A 75 6.69 7.67 11.52
CA VAL A 75 6.94 7.40 10.10
C VAL A 75 8.41 7.13 9.84
N GLU A 76 8.67 6.38 8.77
CA GLU A 76 10.01 6.16 8.25
C GLU A 76 10.26 7.09 7.05
N VAL A 77 11.51 7.55 6.89
CA VAL A 77 11.94 8.40 5.77
C VAL A 77 13.17 7.76 5.11
N ARG A 78 13.21 7.73 3.78
CA ARG A 78 14.30 7.11 3.02
C ARG A 78 15.39 8.14 2.67
N LEU A 79 16.63 7.68 2.48
CA LEU A 79 17.73 8.54 2.03
C LEU A 79 17.47 9.17 0.66
N SER A 80 16.84 8.43 -0.25
CA SER A 80 16.46 8.95 -1.57
C SER A 80 15.38 10.03 -1.54
N GLU A 81 14.53 10.06 -0.50
CA GLU A 81 13.57 11.13 -0.28
C GLU A 81 14.28 12.37 0.25
N LEU A 82 15.25 12.18 1.15
CA LEU A 82 16.11 13.26 1.62
C LEU A 82 16.92 13.87 0.48
N ASP A 83 17.54 13.08 -0.38
CA ASP A 83 18.39 13.57 -1.48
C ASP A 83 17.63 14.50 -2.46
N LYS A 84 16.30 14.32 -2.60
CA LYS A 84 15.44 15.16 -3.45
C LYS A 84 15.01 16.48 -2.82
N LEU A 85 15.18 16.64 -1.50
CA LEU A 85 14.78 17.86 -0.83
C LEU A 85 15.76 18.99 -1.15
N PRO A 86 15.27 20.20 -1.49
CA PRO A 86 16.13 21.34 -1.81
C PRO A 86 16.73 22.03 -0.57
N VAL A 87 16.60 21.43 0.62
CA VAL A 87 16.99 22.04 1.90
C VAL A 87 18.04 21.16 2.58
N ASP A 88 19.13 21.77 3.04
CA ASP A 88 20.24 21.08 3.69
C ASP A 88 19.94 20.74 5.15
N GLU A 89 19.15 21.57 5.83
CA GLU A 89 18.65 21.29 7.18
C GLU A 89 17.28 20.62 7.13
N VAL A 90 17.18 19.42 7.70
CA VAL A 90 15.94 18.62 7.68
C VAL A 90 15.49 18.37 9.11
N ASP A 91 14.34 18.93 9.43
CA ASP A 91 13.58 18.75 10.67
C ASP A 91 12.22 18.08 10.38
N LEU A 92 11.40 17.86 11.41
CA LEU A 92 10.07 17.27 11.21
C LEU A 92 9.14 18.19 10.39
N LEU A 93 9.30 19.51 10.52
CA LEU A 93 8.42 20.50 9.89
C LEU A 93 8.69 20.63 8.38
N THR A 94 9.95 20.69 7.98
CA THR A 94 10.40 20.66 6.57
C THR A 94 9.95 19.38 5.87
N LEU A 95 10.06 18.22 6.53
CA LEU A 95 9.55 16.96 5.99
C LEU A 95 8.04 17.00 5.73
N LYS A 96 7.27 17.63 6.62
CA LYS A 96 5.82 17.85 6.45
C LYS A 96 5.52 18.82 5.32
N GLN A 97 6.22 19.95 5.28
CA GLN A 97 6.05 20.99 4.25
C GLN A 97 6.37 20.46 2.85
N ALA A 98 7.38 19.61 2.74
CA ALA A 98 7.76 18.97 1.49
C ALA A 98 6.82 17.81 1.09
N GLY A 99 5.84 17.45 1.92
CA GLY A 99 4.91 16.34 1.66
C GLY A 99 5.56 14.96 1.68
N VAL A 100 6.79 14.83 2.22
CA VAL A 100 7.47 13.54 2.38
C VAL A 100 6.80 12.73 3.49
N ILE A 101 6.36 13.41 4.55
CA ILE A 101 5.61 12.81 5.65
C ILE A 101 4.25 13.46 5.82
N ALA A 102 3.30 12.73 6.42
CA ALA A 102 1.98 13.24 6.72
C ALA A 102 2.02 14.38 7.76
N ALA A 103 1.11 15.34 7.63
CA ALA A 103 1.06 16.52 8.51
C ALA A 103 0.82 16.16 9.99
N ASP A 104 0.13 15.05 10.26
CA ASP A 104 -0.18 14.54 11.60
C ASP A 104 0.91 13.62 12.19
N ALA A 105 2.03 13.41 11.47
CA ALA A 105 3.16 12.66 11.97
C ALA A 105 3.74 13.30 13.25
N LEU A 106 3.99 12.48 14.25
CA LEU A 106 4.57 12.88 15.54
C LEU A 106 6.09 12.72 15.54
N SER A 107 6.61 11.70 14.85
CA SER A 107 8.04 11.44 14.77
C SER A 107 8.40 10.83 13.43
N ALA A 108 9.64 11.06 13.00
CA ALA A 108 10.21 10.46 11.81
C ALA A 108 11.52 9.75 12.16
N LYS A 109 11.80 8.63 11.49
CA LYS A 109 13.08 7.92 11.58
C LYS A 109 13.65 7.66 10.18
N VAL A 110 14.87 8.10 9.94
CA VAL A 110 15.56 7.89 8.67
C VAL A 110 16.12 6.48 8.60
N VAL A 111 15.84 5.78 7.50
CA VAL A 111 16.28 4.40 7.25
C VAL A 111 17.17 4.33 6.00
N LEU A 112 18.10 3.37 6.00
CA LEU A 112 19.03 3.14 4.89
C LEU A 112 18.26 2.54 3.71
N SER A 113 17.81 3.40 2.80
CA SER A 113 17.14 2.99 1.57
C SER A 113 17.39 4.03 0.48
N GLY A 114 18.10 3.62 -0.57
CA GLY A 114 18.66 4.52 -1.58
C GLY A 114 20.02 5.10 -1.16
N SER A 115 20.47 6.10 -1.91
CA SER A 115 21.72 6.81 -1.71
C SER A 115 21.46 8.27 -1.34
N ILE A 116 22.45 8.88 -0.70
CA ILE A 116 22.48 10.32 -0.46
C ILE A 116 23.83 10.84 -0.95
N SER A 117 23.79 11.86 -1.80
CA SER A 117 24.99 12.47 -2.39
C SER A 117 25.26 13.87 -1.83
N ARG A 118 24.20 14.52 -1.35
CA ARG A 118 24.25 15.86 -0.77
C ARG A 118 24.51 15.82 0.73
N LYS A 119 25.10 16.91 1.22
CA LYS A 119 25.26 17.14 2.66
C LYS A 119 23.90 17.47 3.29
N VAL A 120 23.48 16.69 4.28
CA VAL A 120 22.23 16.90 5.02
C VAL A 120 22.48 16.94 6.52
N VAL A 121 21.86 17.91 7.19
CA VAL A 121 21.87 18.07 8.64
C VAL A 121 20.48 17.68 9.16
N LEU A 122 20.39 16.56 9.87
CA LEU A 122 19.15 16.15 10.53
C LEU A 122 19.05 16.83 11.90
N ARG A 123 17.91 17.48 12.19
CA ARG A 123 17.60 18.09 13.50
C ARG A 123 16.31 17.49 14.08
N GLY A 124 16.39 16.91 15.27
CA GLY A 124 15.21 16.34 15.96
C GLY A 124 14.60 15.12 15.24
N VAL A 125 15.33 14.52 14.29
CA VAL A 125 14.92 13.32 13.54
C VAL A 125 15.95 12.23 13.74
N GLY A 126 15.52 11.07 14.24
CA GLY A 126 16.42 9.94 14.47
C GLY A 126 16.82 9.26 13.16
N ALA A 127 18.02 8.67 13.12
CA ALA A 127 18.49 7.85 12.00
C ALA A 127 18.83 6.43 12.47
N THR A 128 18.64 5.42 11.62
CA THR A 128 19.21 4.09 11.86
C THR A 128 20.73 4.12 11.72
N GLN A 129 21.43 3.16 12.32
CA GLN A 129 22.89 3.11 12.30
C GLN A 129 23.47 3.17 10.87
N GLY A 130 22.89 2.40 9.94
CA GLY A 130 23.31 2.42 8.54
C GLY A 130 23.00 3.74 7.83
N ALA A 131 21.86 4.37 8.12
CA ALA A 131 21.50 5.67 7.55
C ALA A 131 22.41 6.79 8.07
N LYS A 132 22.72 6.77 9.36
CA LYS A 132 23.65 7.71 9.99
C LYS A 132 25.04 7.64 9.33
N ALA A 133 25.58 6.44 9.16
CA ALA A 133 26.87 6.25 8.49
C ALA A 133 26.87 6.76 7.04
N ALA A 134 25.78 6.54 6.29
CA ALA A 134 25.65 7.04 4.92
C ALA A 134 25.57 8.57 4.85
N ILE A 135 24.85 9.20 5.80
CA ILE A 135 24.74 10.67 5.89
C ILE A 135 26.08 11.30 6.26
N GLU A 136 26.79 10.72 7.24
CA GLU A 136 28.12 11.18 7.65
C GLU A 136 29.15 11.00 6.53
N ALA A 137 29.09 9.90 5.76
CA ALA A 137 29.94 9.68 4.59
C ALA A 137 29.71 10.73 3.48
N ALA A 138 28.49 11.26 3.35
CA ALA A 138 28.17 12.38 2.46
C ALA A 138 28.52 13.76 3.07
N GLY A 139 29.18 13.80 4.23
CA GLY A 139 29.58 15.03 4.93
C GLY A 139 28.45 15.71 5.71
N GLY A 140 27.31 15.03 5.89
CA GLY A 140 26.18 15.45 6.71
C GLY A 140 26.37 15.22 8.20
N SER A 141 25.38 15.61 8.99
CA SER A 141 25.39 15.40 10.44
C SER A 141 24.00 15.02 10.97
N VAL A 142 23.97 14.30 12.09
CA VAL A 142 22.74 13.94 12.80
C VAL A 142 22.82 14.57 14.19
N ALA A 143 22.18 15.72 14.36
CA ALA A 143 22.07 16.39 15.65
C ALA A 143 20.84 15.85 16.38
N ALA A 144 21.09 15.01 17.38
CA ALA A 144 20.08 14.56 18.33
C ALA A 144 20.04 15.57 19.49
N GLU A 145 19.15 16.54 19.40
CA GLU A 145 18.56 17.21 20.58
C GLU A 145 17.11 16.75 20.72
#